data_AF-A0A4Q0P9X3-F1
#
_entry.id   AF-A0A4Q0P9X3-F1
#
_cell.length_a   1.000
_cell.length_b   1.000
_cell.length_c   1.000
_cell.angle_alpha   90.00
_cell.angle_beta   90.00
_cell.angle_gamma   90.00
#
_symmetry.space_group_name_H-M   'P 1'
#
loop_
_entity.id
_entity.type
_entity.pdbx_description
1 polymer ?
#
loop_
_entity_poly.entity_id
_entity_poly.type
_entity_poly.pdbx_seq_one_letter_code
_entity_poly.pdbx_strand_id
1 'polypeptide(L)'
;MITFKKDIIALALTGALIGGVTMTANAQVAPTQTTAQTQTNITTAELTKFAGAFVDVQEENKVAQQQMMGIIQDQGLELERFNEIQKSKMNPEATVDASSEELEKHKAVVTALESMQPELESKMMAIIEDHGLTMDKYKEVALALQKDKALQQKFQQIMIKSQTQG
;
A
#
# COMPACT_ATOMS: atom_id res chain seq x y z
N MET A 1 -14.19 -30.34 6.72
CA MET A 1 -13.96 -29.98 5.29
C MET A 1 -14.76 -28.70 5.04
N ILE A 2 -14.11 -27.55 4.98
CA ILE A 2 -14.75 -26.25 4.80
C ILE A 2 -14.15 -25.63 3.54
N THR A 3 -15.00 -25.46 2.52
CA THR A 3 -14.64 -24.95 1.21
C THR A 3 -14.73 -23.43 1.23
N PHE A 4 -13.59 -22.73 1.13
CA PHE A 4 -13.56 -21.28 0.95
C PHE A 4 -13.69 -20.94 -0.54
N LYS A 5 -14.72 -20.14 -0.86
CA LYS A 5 -15.00 -19.64 -2.21
C LYS A 5 -13.99 -18.54 -2.55
N LYS A 6 -13.54 -18.57 -3.80
CA LYS A 6 -12.60 -17.64 -4.43
C LYS A 6 -13.32 -16.36 -4.83
N ASP A 7 -13.13 -15.28 -4.11
CA ASP A 7 -13.45 -13.93 -4.59
C ASP A 7 -12.16 -13.32 -5.17
N ILE A 8 -11.89 -13.67 -6.44
CA ILE A 8 -10.89 -12.99 -7.27
C ILE A 8 -11.61 -11.84 -7.97
N ILE A 9 -11.43 -10.62 -7.48
CA ILE A 9 -11.79 -9.42 -8.24
C ILE A 9 -10.67 -9.18 -9.25
N ALA A 10 -10.86 -9.73 -10.44
CA ALA A 10 -10.07 -9.42 -11.62
C ALA A 10 -10.41 -7.99 -12.09
N LEU A 11 -9.54 -7.03 -11.79
CA LEU A 11 -9.64 -5.68 -12.35
C LEU A 11 -9.05 -5.68 -13.77
N ALA A 12 -9.86 -6.07 -14.74
CA ALA A 12 -9.56 -5.92 -16.16
C ALA A 12 -9.74 -4.44 -16.57
N LEU A 13 -8.64 -3.72 -16.76
CA LEU A 13 -8.64 -2.39 -17.38
C LEU A 13 -8.26 -2.54 -18.86
N THR A 14 -9.22 -2.99 -19.68
CA THR A 14 -9.15 -2.83 -21.14
C THR A 14 -9.64 -1.43 -21.50
N GLY A 15 -8.69 -0.55 -21.77
CA GLY A 15 -8.96 0.73 -22.42
C GLY A 15 -9.28 0.54 -23.89
N ALA A 16 -10.55 0.67 -24.26
CA ALA A 16 -10.99 0.87 -25.64
C ALA A 16 -12.08 1.95 -25.71
N LEU A 17 -11.65 3.17 -26.02
CA LEU A 17 -12.43 4.32 -26.51
C LEU A 17 -11.87 4.52 -27.93
N ILE A 18 -12.58 4.58 -29.07
CA ILE A 18 -13.91 5.08 -29.44
C ILE A 18 -14.26 4.50 -30.83
N GLY A 19 -15.55 4.26 -31.13
CA GLY A 19 -16.07 4.43 -32.50
C GLY A 19 -17.17 3.47 -32.98
N GLY A 20 -18.43 3.95 -33.02
CA GLY A 20 -19.49 3.40 -33.88
C GLY A 20 -20.60 2.60 -33.17
N VAL A 21 -21.66 3.28 -32.73
CA VAL A 21 -22.90 2.62 -32.27
C VAL A 21 -23.84 2.45 -33.46
N THR A 22 -23.98 1.23 -33.97
CA THR A 22 -25.21 0.81 -34.66
C THR A 22 -26.14 0.18 -33.64
N MET A 23 -27.35 0.73 -33.54
CA MET A 23 -28.38 0.35 -32.57
C MET A 23 -28.85 -1.10 -32.79
N THR A 24 -28.68 -1.96 -31.80
CA THR A 24 -29.57 -3.11 -31.58
C THR A 24 -30.03 -3.10 -30.12
N ALA A 25 -31.35 -3.13 -29.97
CA ALA A 25 -32.04 -3.11 -28.69
C ALA A 25 -31.81 -4.43 -27.95
N ASN A 26 -31.18 -4.37 -26.78
CA ASN A 26 -31.51 -5.24 -25.66
C ASN A 26 -31.09 -4.53 -24.37
N ALA A 27 -32.10 -4.12 -23.60
CA ALA A 27 -31.95 -3.48 -22.31
C ALA A 27 -31.40 -4.47 -21.28
N GLN A 28 -30.15 -4.29 -20.89
CA GLN A 28 -29.67 -4.66 -19.55
C GLN A 28 -28.94 -3.44 -19.01
N VAL A 29 -29.69 -2.61 -18.29
CA VAL A 29 -29.16 -1.60 -17.37
C VAL A 29 -28.31 -2.32 -16.34
N ALA A 30 -26.99 -2.26 -16.51
CA ALA A 30 -26.07 -2.56 -15.42
C ALA A 30 -26.35 -1.58 -14.28
N PRO A 31 -26.46 -2.03 -13.02
CA PRO A 31 -26.51 -1.10 -11.91
C PRO A 31 -25.19 -0.32 -11.91
N THR A 32 -25.26 0.95 -12.28
CA THR A 32 -24.23 1.91 -11.96
C THR A 32 -24.11 1.92 -10.45
N GLN A 33 -23.06 1.29 -9.93
CA GLN A 33 -22.64 1.47 -8.56
C GLN A 33 -22.33 2.96 -8.42
N THR A 34 -23.30 3.72 -7.93
CA THR A 34 -23.08 5.03 -7.33
C THR A 34 -21.99 4.85 -6.30
N THR A 35 -20.76 5.23 -6.65
CA THR A 35 -19.76 5.55 -5.65
C THR A 35 -20.36 6.70 -4.86
N ALA A 36 -20.88 6.40 -3.68
CA ALA A 36 -21.22 7.43 -2.72
C ALA A 36 -19.94 8.22 -2.51
N GLN A 37 -19.85 9.40 -3.12
CA GLN A 37 -18.86 10.39 -2.77
C GLN A 37 -19.23 10.84 -1.36
N THR A 38 -18.78 10.09 -0.36
CA THR A 38 -18.71 10.60 1.00
C THR A 38 -17.88 11.87 0.87
N GLN A 39 -18.53 13.02 0.95
CA GLN A 39 -17.85 14.30 1.08
C GLN A 39 -17.13 14.25 2.42
N THR A 40 -15.87 13.86 2.35
CA THR A 40 -15.01 13.66 3.49
C THR A 40 -14.62 15.03 4.03
N ASN A 41 -15.36 15.53 5.02
CA ASN A 41 -15.04 16.80 5.67
C ASN A 41 -13.82 16.61 6.59
N ILE A 42 -12.61 16.70 6.01
CA ILE A 42 -11.36 16.68 6.76
C ILE A 42 -11.13 18.05 7.43
N THR A 43 -11.13 18.07 8.76
CA THR A 43 -10.84 19.26 9.54
C THR A 43 -9.34 19.58 9.56
N THR A 44 -8.99 20.83 9.89
CA THR A 44 -7.58 21.22 10.05
C THR A 44 -6.89 20.48 11.21
N ALA A 45 -7.64 20.18 12.28
CA ALA A 45 -7.12 19.40 13.40
C ALA A 45 -6.79 17.96 12.99
N GLU A 46 -7.70 17.29 12.28
CA GLU A 46 -7.45 15.93 11.74
C GLU A 46 -6.27 15.93 10.76
N LEU A 47 -6.18 16.95 9.89
CA LEU A 47 -5.07 17.07 8.94
C LEU A 47 -3.72 17.30 9.64
N THR A 48 -3.72 18.01 10.78
CA THR A 48 -2.51 18.25 11.58
C THR A 48 -2.06 16.98 12.29
N LYS A 49 -2.98 16.23 12.90
CA LYS A 49 -2.69 14.92 13.48
C LYS A 49 -2.18 13.93 12.43
N PHE A 50 -2.81 13.95 11.25
CA PHE A 50 -2.37 13.12 10.12
C PHE A 50 -0.96 13.47 9.70
N ALA A 51 -0.59 14.77 9.66
CA ALA A 51 0.77 15.19 9.34
C ALA A 51 1.81 14.66 10.34
N GLY A 52 1.51 14.68 11.64
CA GLY A 52 2.36 14.09 12.67
C GLY A 52 2.51 12.58 12.46
N ALA A 53 1.39 11.85 12.40
CA ALA A 53 1.39 10.41 12.17
C ALA A 53 2.11 10.03 10.86
N PHE A 54 1.93 10.82 9.81
CA PHE A 54 2.58 10.58 8.52
C PHE A 54 4.11 10.66 8.63
N VAL A 55 4.66 11.62 9.38
CA VAL A 55 6.12 11.72 9.57
C VAL A 55 6.65 10.48 10.30
N ASP A 56 6.01 10.11 11.40
CA ASP A 56 6.47 9.01 12.25
C ASP A 56 6.32 7.66 11.53
N VAL A 57 5.22 7.45 10.79
CA VAL A 57 5.05 6.28 9.92
C VAL A 57 6.13 6.25 8.84
N GLN A 58 6.52 7.39 8.26
CA GLN A 58 7.59 7.44 7.27
C GLN A 58 8.97 7.13 7.88
N GLU A 59 9.19 7.44 9.14
CA GLU A 59 10.40 7.06 9.87
C GLU A 59 10.43 5.56 10.18
N GLU A 60 9.34 5.01 10.73
CA GLU A 60 9.22 3.57 11.00
C GLU A 60 9.36 2.76 9.71
N ASN A 61 8.81 3.23 8.58
CA ASN A 61 8.99 2.59 7.28
C ASN A 61 10.47 2.50 6.86
N LYS A 62 11.31 3.50 7.20
CA LYS A 62 12.75 3.43 6.91
C LYS A 62 13.44 2.41 7.81
N VAL A 63 13.06 2.34 9.09
CA VAL A 63 13.56 1.33 10.03
C VAL A 63 13.21 -0.07 9.52
N ALA A 64 11.96 -0.30 9.12
CA ALA A 64 11.52 -1.56 8.53
C ALA A 64 12.31 -1.92 7.25
N GLN A 65 12.58 -0.95 6.38
CA GLN A 65 13.43 -1.17 5.20
C GLN A 65 14.87 -1.58 5.58
N GLN A 66 15.46 -0.96 6.60
CA GLN A 66 16.78 -1.33 7.10
C GLN A 66 16.78 -2.74 7.70
N GLN A 67 15.76 -3.10 8.48
CA GLN A 67 15.62 -4.44 9.04
C GLN A 67 15.49 -5.50 7.94
N MET A 68 14.69 -5.23 6.90
CA MET A 68 14.56 -6.12 5.75
C MET A 68 15.90 -6.35 5.05
N MET A 69 16.68 -5.29 4.82
CA MET A 69 18.02 -5.41 4.23
C MET A 69 18.95 -6.25 5.11
N GLY A 70 18.92 -6.04 6.43
CA GLY A 70 19.70 -6.83 7.39
C GLY A 70 19.36 -8.32 7.33
N ILE A 71 18.07 -8.68 7.32
CA ILE A 71 17.62 -10.08 7.23
C ILE A 71 18.12 -10.75 5.94
N ILE A 72 18.08 -10.04 4.81
CA ILE A 72 18.57 -10.54 3.53
C ILE A 72 20.07 -10.85 3.62
N GLN A 73 20.84 -9.91 4.16
CA GLN A 73 22.29 -10.06 4.34
C GLN A 73 22.67 -11.16 5.34
N ASP A 74 21.95 -11.27 6.46
CA ASP A 74 22.18 -12.29 7.49
C ASP A 74 21.97 -13.71 6.98
N GLN A 75 21.06 -13.89 6.00
CA GLN A 75 20.84 -15.16 5.30
C GLN A 75 21.86 -15.41 4.17
N GLY A 76 22.85 -14.51 4.00
CA GLY A 76 23.92 -14.65 3.02
C GLY A 76 23.45 -14.47 1.58
N LEU A 77 22.46 -13.59 1.36
CA LEU A 77 21.95 -13.22 0.05
C LEU A 77 22.09 -11.71 -0.15
N GLU A 78 22.39 -11.28 -1.37
CA GLU A 78 22.40 -9.86 -1.72
C GLU A 78 20.97 -9.38 -2.01
N LEU A 79 20.67 -8.10 -1.74
CA LEU A 79 19.35 -7.52 -2.00
C LEU A 79 18.93 -7.64 -3.47
N GLU A 80 19.85 -7.36 -4.39
CA GLU A 80 19.59 -7.49 -5.82
C GLU A 80 19.23 -8.94 -6.18
N ARG A 81 20.00 -9.89 -5.63
CA ARG A 81 19.79 -11.32 -5.90
C ARG A 81 18.48 -11.85 -5.32
N PHE A 82 18.13 -11.42 -4.10
CA PHE A 82 16.82 -11.68 -3.53
C PHE A 82 15.70 -11.19 -4.45
N ASN A 83 15.80 -9.95 -4.93
CA ASN A 83 14.80 -9.33 -5.80
C ASN A 83 14.65 -10.05 -7.15
N GLU A 84 15.74 -10.52 -7.75
CA GLU A 84 15.69 -11.32 -8.99
C GLU A 84 14.88 -12.60 -8.81
N ILE A 85 15.23 -13.39 -7.77
CA ILE A 85 14.56 -14.66 -7.46
C ILE A 85 13.10 -14.41 -7.07
N GLN A 86 12.82 -13.35 -6.30
CA GLN A 86 11.46 -13.03 -5.89
C GLN A 86 10.59 -12.61 -7.09
N LYS A 87 11.12 -11.80 -8.02
CA LYS A 87 10.41 -11.40 -9.25
C LYS A 87 10.08 -12.59 -10.13
N SER A 88 10.99 -13.55 -10.28
CA SER A 88 10.71 -14.76 -11.07
C SER A 88 9.63 -15.63 -10.44
N LYS A 89 9.55 -15.67 -9.11
CA LYS A 89 8.48 -16.40 -8.40
C LYS A 89 7.10 -15.72 -8.52
N MET A 90 7.06 -14.40 -8.68
CA MET A 90 5.81 -13.64 -8.84
C MET A 90 5.29 -13.63 -10.28
N ASN A 91 6.15 -13.82 -11.27
CA ASN A 91 5.78 -13.82 -12.68
C ASN A 91 5.93 -15.22 -13.31
N PRO A 92 4.82 -15.89 -13.69
CA PRO A 92 4.86 -17.22 -14.29
C PRO A 92 5.70 -17.35 -15.56
N GLU A 93 5.93 -16.25 -16.28
CA GLU A 93 6.73 -16.21 -17.52
C GLU A 93 8.20 -15.89 -17.28
N ALA A 94 8.57 -15.45 -16.08
CA ALA A 94 9.93 -15.10 -15.75
C ALA A 94 10.72 -16.33 -15.28
N THR A 95 11.87 -16.56 -15.88
CA THR A 95 12.82 -17.57 -15.44
C THR A 95 13.98 -16.91 -14.70
N VAL A 96 14.52 -17.60 -13.70
CA VAL A 96 15.76 -17.22 -13.03
C VAL A 96 16.66 -18.45 -13.00
N ASP A 97 17.92 -18.27 -13.35
CA ASP A 97 18.94 -19.28 -13.10
C ASP A 97 19.39 -19.13 -11.65
N ALA A 98 18.81 -19.92 -10.74
CA ALA A 98 19.12 -19.90 -9.32
C ALA A 98 19.46 -21.30 -8.82
N SER A 99 20.57 -21.40 -8.10
CA SER A 99 21.00 -22.63 -7.44
C SER A 99 20.05 -23.03 -6.32
N SER A 100 20.09 -24.31 -5.92
CA SER A 100 19.29 -24.80 -4.79
C SER A 100 19.62 -24.06 -3.49
N GLU A 101 20.88 -23.67 -3.28
CA GLU A 101 21.29 -22.90 -2.09
C GLU A 101 20.65 -21.51 -2.08
N GLU A 102 20.65 -20.81 -3.20
CA GLU A 102 20.01 -19.48 -3.31
C GLU A 102 18.49 -19.56 -3.10
N LEU A 103 17.85 -20.62 -3.59
CA LEU A 103 16.42 -20.84 -3.38
C LEU A 103 16.07 -21.12 -1.92
N GLU A 104 16.89 -21.85 -1.19
CA GLU A 104 16.73 -22.09 0.25
C GLU A 104 16.97 -20.82 1.06
N LYS A 105 18.04 -20.06 0.78
CA LYS A 105 18.29 -18.75 1.43
C LYS A 105 17.14 -17.78 1.19
N HIS A 106 16.69 -17.67 -0.06
CA HIS A 106 15.53 -16.85 -0.40
C HIS A 106 14.28 -17.27 0.40
N LYS A 107 14.02 -18.57 0.52
CA LYS A 107 12.87 -19.06 1.30
C LYS A 107 13.00 -18.69 2.78
N ALA A 108 14.19 -18.82 3.37
CA ALA A 108 14.45 -18.42 4.74
C ALA A 108 14.22 -16.91 4.95
N VAL A 109 14.69 -16.08 4.02
CA VAL A 109 14.42 -14.63 4.01
C VAL A 109 12.92 -14.36 3.96
N VAL A 110 12.18 -14.96 3.02
CA VAL A 110 10.73 -14.75 2.91
C VAL A 110 10.01 -15.10 4.22
N THR A 111 10.32 -16.26 4.81
CA THR A 111 9.72 -16.66 6.09
C THR A 111 10.04 -15.69 7.23
N ALA A 112 11.28 -15.17 7.28
CA ALA A 112 11.66 -14.18 8.28
C ALA A 112 10.89 -12.85 8.09
N LEU A 113 10.76 -12.38 6.84
CA LEU A 113 10.01 -11.16 6.51
C LEU A 113 8.51 -11.31 6.77
N GLU A 114 7.92 -12.47 6.45
CA GLU A 114 6.52 -12.78 6.77
C GLU A 114 6.27 -12.73 8.28
N SER A 115 7.22 -13.22 9.08
CA SER A 115 7.12 -13.24 10.55
C SER A 115 7.14 -11.84 11.16
N MET A 116 7.68 -10.84 10.47
CA MET A 116 7.68 -9.44 10.93
C MET A 116 6.38 -8.70 10.64
N GLN A 117 5.56 -9.15 9.68
CA GLN A 117 4.38 -8.40 9.23
C GLN A 117 3.44 -7.99 10.37
N PRO A 118 3.09 -8.88 11.35
CA PRO A 118 2.20 -8.49 12.44
C PRO A 118 2.79 -7.40 13.35
N GLU A 119 4.10 -7.43 13.59
CA GLU A 119 4.77 -6.40 14.38
C GLU A 119 4.73 -5.04 13.67
N LEU A 120 5.04 -5.02 12.37
CA LEU A 120 4.99 -3.81 11.55
C LEU A 120 3.58 -3.22 11.50
N GLU A 121 2.56 -4.07 11.32
CA GLU A 121 1.16 -3.65 11.37
C GLU A 121 0.79 -3.04 12.74
N SER A 122 1.18 -3.70 13.82
CA SER A 122 0.92 -3.22 15.18
C SER A 122 1.61 -1.89 15.47
N LYS A 123 2.86 -1.71 15.03
CA LYS A 123 3.59 -0.45 15.21
C LYS A 123 2.94 0.69 14.43
N MET A 124 2.56 0.44 13.17
CA MET A 124 1.86 1.44 12.38
C MET A 124 0.54 1.86 13.03
N MET A 125 -0.24 0.90 13.56
CA MET A 125 -1.46 1.19 14.32
C MET A 125 -1.17 2.05 15.55
N ALA A 126 -0.17 1.66 16.36
CA ALA A 126 0.20 2.40 17.56
C ALA A 126 0.60 3.84 17.25
N ILE A 127 1.45 4.07 16.23
CA ILE A 127 1.85 5.42 15.81
C ILE A 127 0.62 6.26 15.44
N ILE A 128 -0.31 5.71 14.67
CA ILE A 128 -1.52 6.44 14.25
C ILE A 128 -2.41 6.78 15.46
N GLU A 129 -2.56 5.83 16.40
CA GLU A 129 -3.33 6.01 17.62
C GLU A 129 -2.70 7.03 18.58
N ASP A 130 -1.37 7.07 18.68
CA ASP A 130 -0.62 8.03 19.50
C ASP A 130 -0.83 9.48 19.04
N HIS A 131 -1.03 9.69 17.73
CA HIS A 131 -1.43 10.99 17.17
C HIS A 131 -2.94 11.28 17.33
N GLY A 132 -3.68 10.39 18.00
CA GLY A 132 -5.10 10.54 18.29
C GLY A 132 -5.98 10.40 17.05
N LEU A 133 -5.60 9.49 16.14
CA LEU A 133 -6.37 9.08 14.97
C LEU A 133 -6.71 7.59 15.04
N THR A 134 -7.79 7.20 14.37
CA THR A 134 -8.03 5.79 14.05
C THR A 134 -7.39 5.46 12.71
N MET A 135 -7.09 4.17 12.48
CA MET A 135 -6.60 3.69 11.18
C MET A 135 -7.53 4.06 10.02
N ASP A 136 -8.84 3.96 10.22
CA ASP A 136 -9.82 4.34 9.19
C ASP A 136 -9.78 5.83 8.87
N LYS A 137 -9.68 6.69 9.90
CA LYS A 137 -9.56 8.13 9.69
C LYS A 137 -8.23 8.49 9.00
N TYR A 138 -7.14 7.82 9.34
CA TYR A 138 -5.86 7.99 8.66
C TYR A 138 -5.97 7.66 7.15
N LYS A 139 -6.57 6.51 6.80
CA LYS A 139 -6.82 6.11 5.40
C LYS A 139 -7.75 7.09 4.68
N GLU A 140 -8.79 7.54 5.36
CA GLU A 140 -9.76 8.51 4.85
C GLU A 140 -9.06 9.85 4.48
N VAL A 141 -8.22 10.39 5.37
CA VAL A 141 -7.43 11.60 5.10
C VAL A 141 -6.45 11.37 3.94
N ALA A 142 -5.77 10.22 3.89
CA ALA A 142 -4.85 9.90 2.79
C ALA A 142 -5.56 9.85 1.43
N LEU A 143 -6.74 9.23 1.36
CA LEU A 143 -7.56 9.19 0.14
C LEU A 143 -8.09 10.57 -0.25
N ALA A 144 -8.49 11.39 0.73
CA ALA A 144 -8.92 12.77 0.48
C ALA A 144 -7.76 13.59 -0.08
N LEU A 145 -6.55 13.45 0.48
CA LEU A 145 -5.34 14.11 0.00
C LEU A 145 -4.99 13.74 -1.44
N GLN A 146 -5.27 12.52 -1.90
CA GLN A 146 -5.03 12.16 -3.31
C GLN A 146 -5.93 12.92 -4.29
N LYS A 147 -7.15 13.31 -3.86
CA LYS A 147 -8.20 13.84 -4.72
C LYS A 147 -8.37 15.35 -4.61
N ASP A 148 -8.13 15.94 -3.44
CA ASP A 148 -8.39 17.35 -3.15
C ASP A 148 -7.10 18.19 -3.17
N LYS A 149 -6.97 19.04 -4.19
CA LYS A 149 -5.83 19.95 -4.36
C LYS A 149 -5.72 21.02 -3.27
N ALA A 150 -6.84 21.54 -2.77
CA ALA A 150 -6.83 22.53 -1.70
C ALA A 150 -6.38 21.88 -0.38
N LEU A 151 -6.81 20.63 -0.13
CA LEU A 151 -6.34 19.87 1.02
C LEU A 151 -4.83 19.56 0.93
N GLN A 152 -4.32 19.21 -0.26
CA GLN A 152 -2.87 19.04 -0.50
C GLN A 152 -2.08 20.30 -0.13
N GLN A 153 -2.54 21.47 -0.55
CA GLN A 153 -1.88 22.75 -0.22
C GLN A 153 -1.88 23.02 1.29
N LYS A 154 -2.99 22.77 1.98
CA LYS A 154 -3.06 22.91 3.45
C LYS A 154 -2.11 21.96 4.15
N PHE A 155 -2.05 20.71 3.71
CA PHE A 155 -1.12 19.72 4.23
C PHE A 155 0.33 20.16 4.08
N GLN A 156 0.72 20.64 2.89
CA GLN A 156 2.07 21.18 2.66
C GLN A 156 2.39 22.35 3.60
N GLN A 157 1.46 23.27 3.81
CA GLN A 157 1.66 24.38 4.75
C GLN A 157 1.85 23.91 6.20
N ILE A 158 1.10 22.89 6.64
CA ILE A 158 1.28 22.28 7.96
C ILE A 158 2.69 21.68 8.06
N MET A 159 3.10 20.88 7.07
CA MET A 159 4.42 20.25 7.05
C MET A 159 5.58 21.26 7.12
N ILE A 160 5.48 22.38 6.40
CA ILE A 160 6.49 23.46 6.44
C ILE A 160 6.54 24.12 7.83
N LYS A 161 5.39 24.40 8.43
CA LYS A 161 5.32 25.00 9.77
C LYS A 161 5.92 24.09 10.83
N SER A 162 5.62 22.79 10.79
CA SER A 162 6.16 21.81 11.73
C SER A 162 7.69 21.69 11.65
N GLN A 163 8.29 21.89 10.47
CA GLN A 163 9.75 21.86 10.29
C GLN A 163 10.48 23.14 10.73
N THR A 164 9.77 24.26 10.85
CA THR A 164 10.35 25.57 11.18
C THR A 164 10.16 25.97 12.64
N GLN A 165 9.40 25.19 13.40
CA GLN A 165 9.12 25.41 14.83
C GLN A 165 9.75 24.34 15.74
N GLY A 166 10.61 23.48 15.20
CA GLY A 166 11.42 22.51 15.94
C GLY A 166 12.80 23.05 16.27
#